data_AF-I2C3X2-F1
#
_entry.id   AF-I2C3X2-F1
#
_cell.length_a   1.000
_cell.length_b   1.000
_cell.length_c   1.000
_cell.angle_alpha   90.00
_cell.angle_beta   90.00
_cell.angle_gamma   90.00
#
_symmetry.space_group_name_H-M   'P 1'
#
loop_
_entity.id
_entity.type
_entity.pdbx_description
1 polymer ?
#
loop_
_entity_poly.entity_id
_entity_poly.type
_entity_poly.pdbx_seq_one_letter_code
_entity_poly.pdbx_strand_id
1 'polypeptide(L)'
;MLEKEERKKTAIVEFRISATIYLRHKRIACFFRAVDIAYPCSFYSVLNGGYHMTAQNQLVSHFLSHRNVTIELAEKISREHYDYKPAETSMSAQELVKHIVYSFLMFANVINDGNGSAIQNKPKEEAETDLVKLAEACTEKTTDILSQLTEEQLNREIDLTASFGRKVTGAALLQLAMEHEIHHKGNLFVYVREMGHTELPFYQQKS
;
A
#
# COMPACT_ATOMS: atom_id res chain seq x y z
N MET A 1 -16.44 -24.86 49.16
CA MET A 1 -17.71 -25.14 48.45
C MET A 1 -18.14 -23.99 47.52
N LEU A 2 -17.84 -22.73 47.86
CA LEU A 2 -18.17 -21.53 47.06
C LEU A 2 -17.41 -21.42 45.71
N GLU A 3 -16.19 -21.95 45.62
CA GLU A 3 -15.31 -21.82 44.45
C GLU A 3 -15.69 -22.69 43.22
N LYS A 4 -16.57 -23.69 43.40
CA LYS A 4 -17.10 -24.51 42.29
C LYS A 4 -18.38 -23.91 41.68
N GLU A 5 -19.04 -23.03 42.41
CA GLU A 5 -20.32 -22.44 42.01
C GLU A 5 -20.11 -21.16 41.19
N GLU A 6 -19.06 -20.40 41.47
CA GLU A 6 -18.60 -19.28 40.63
C GLU A 6 -18.08 -19.75 39.26
N ARG A 7 -17.29 -20.83 39.21
CA ARG A 7 -16.83 -21.43 37.95
C ARG A 7 -17.97 -21.94 37.06
N LYS A 8 -19.10 -22.36 37.65
CA LYS A 8 -20.32 -22.71 36.89
C LYS A 8 -21.05 -21.49 36.35
N LYS A 9 -21.06 -20.36 37.06
CA LYS A 9 -21.70 -19.12 36.59
C LYS A 9 -20.94 -18.49 35.42
N THR A 10 -19.60 -18.51 35.43
CA THR A 10 -18.77 -17.96 34.33
C THR A 10 -18.90 -18.80 33.04
N ALA A 11 -18.95 -20.13 33.15
CA ALA A 11 -19.14 -21.01 31.99
C ALA A 11 -20.54 -20.88 31.33
N ILE A 12 -21.58 -20.53 32.09
CA ILE A 12 -22.94 -20.31 31.57
C ILE A 12 -23.05 -18.98 30.80
N VAL A 13 -22.24 -17.97 31.14
CA VAL A 13 -22.19 -16.69 30.41
C VAL A 13 -21.43 -16.83 29.09
N GLU A 14 -20.35 -17.60 29.05
CA GLU A 14 -19.59 -17.84 27.81
C GLU A 14 -20.35 -18.70 26.79
N PHE A 15 -21.20 -19.64 27.22
CA PHE A 15 -22.04 -20.43 26.31
C PHE A 15 -23.20 -19.61 25.70
N ARG A 16 -23.65 -18.52 26.35
CA ARG A 16 -24.75 -17.67 25.86
C ARG A 16 -24.33 -16.57 24.89
N ILE A 17 -23.08 -16.14 24.89
CA ILE A 17 -22.59 -15.15 23.92
C ILE A 17 -22.24 -15.83 22.58
N SER A 18 -21.76 -17.07 22.61
CA SER A 18 -21.45 -17.85 21.38
C SER A 18 -22.70 -18.23 20.56
N ALA A 19 -23.87 -18.39 21.19
CA ALA A 19 -25.12 -18.75 20.50
C ALA A 19 -25.86 -17.56 19.84
N THR A 20 -25.50 -16.31 20.15
CA THR A 20 -26.21 -15.12 19.61
C THR A 20 -25.56 -14.58 18.33
N ILE A 21 -24.30 -14.95 18.03
CA ILE A 21 -23.61 -14.54 16.80
C ILE A 21 -23.81 -15.57 15.66
N TYR A 22 -24.08 -16.84 15.98
CA TYR A 22 -24.23 -17.91 14.98
C TYR A 22 -25.62 -17.99 14.30
N LEU A 23 -26.62 -17.22 14.76
CA LEU A 23 -28.00 -17.29 14.25
C LEU A 23 -28.46 -16.10 13.39
N ARG A 24 -27.53 -15.24 12.92
CA ARG A 24 -27.86 -14.13 12.00
C ARG A 24 -27.39 -14.33 10.55
N HIS A 25 -26.93 -15.54 10.18
CA HIS A 25 -26.39 -15.88 8.86
C HIS A 25 -27.17 -16.97 8.09
N LYS A 26 -28.44 -17.22 8.42
CA LYS A 26 -29.31 -18.11 7.63
C LYS A 26 -30.71 -17.53 7.47
N ARG A 27 -30.84 -16.52 6.62
CA ARG A 27 -32.08 -16.14 5.91
C ARG A 27 -31.75 -15.01 4.95
N ILE A 28 -31.33 -15.38 3.74
CA ILE A 28 -31.68 -14.79 2.43
C ILE A 28 -31.04 -15.77 1.44
N ALA A 29 -31.75 -16.85 1.17
CA ALA A 29 -31.48 -17.76 0.08
C ALA A 29 -32.86 -18.16 -0.45
N CYS A 30 -33.12 -17.76 -1.70
CA CYS A 30 -34.28 -17.99 -2.57
C CYS A 30 -34.87 -16.65 -3.02
N PHE A 31 -34.44 -16.16 -4.19
CA PHE A 31 -35.32 -15.98 -5.34
C PHE A 31 -34.56 -15.50 -6.58
N PHE A 32 -34.97 -16.01 -7.75
CA PHE A 32 -34.58 -15.69 -9.13
C PHE A 32 -33.22 -16.24 -9.61
N ARG A 33 -33.22 -17.40 -10.27
CA ARG A 33 -33.46 -17.65 -11.73
C ARG A 33 -32.27 -17.22 -12.59
N ALA A 34 -31.69 -18.24 -13.23
CA ALA A 34 -30.73 -18.16 -14.30
C ALA A 34 -31.16 -17.18 -15.40
N VAL A 35 -30.22 -16.33 -15.80
CA VAL A 35 -30.18 -15.75 -17.14
C VAL A 35 -28.72 -15.79 -17.58
N ASP A 36 -28.44 -16.70 -18.51
CA ASP A 36 -27.22 -16.67 -19.32
C ASP A 36 -27.23 -15.38 -20.14
N ILE A 37 -26.29 -14.47 -19.86
CA ILE A 37 -25.99 -13.35 -20.75
C ILE A 37 -24.49 -13.37 -20.99
N ALA A 38 -24.13 -13.84 -22.18
CA ALA A 38 -22.84 -13.59 -22.80
C ALA A 38 -22.58 -12.08 -22.81
N TYR A 39 -21.42 -11.64 -22.31
CA TYR A 39 -20.97 -10.27 -22.46
C TYR A 39 -20.27 -10.14 -23.82
N PRO A 40 -20.87 -9.52 -24.85
CA PRO A 40 -20.12 -9.10 -26.01
C PRO A 40 -19.22 -7.93 -25.61
N CYS A 41 -17.93 -8.10 -25.94
CA CYS A 41 -16.97 -7.02 -26.04
C CYS A 41 -17.53 -5.98 -27.03
N SER A 42 -17.98 -4.82 -26.54
CA SER A 42 -18.34 -3.71 -27.41
C SER A 42 -17.89 -2.41 -26.77
N PHE A 43 -16.80 -1.91 -27.35
CA PHE A 43 -16.36 -0.52 -27.32
C PHE A 43 -17.57 0.38 -27.62
N TYR A 44 -18.05 1.13 -26.64
CA TYR A 44 -18.91 2.28 -26.88
C TYR A 44 -18.25 3.51 -26.26
N SER A 45 -17.69 4.34 -27.13
CA SER A 45 -17.33 5.72 -26.82
C SER A 45 -18.60 6.55 -26.71
N VAL A 46 -18.94 6.98 -25.50
CA VAL A 46 -19.94 8.03 -25.27
C VAL A 46 -19.18 9.32 -24.98
N LEU A 47 -19.35 10.28 -25.89
CA LEU A 47 -18.84 11.63 -25.80
C LEU A 47 -19.51 12.35 -24.61
N ASN A 48 -18.73 12.61 -23.58
CA ASN A 48 -18.94 13.71 -22.65
C ASN A 48 -17.58 14.35 -22.40
N GLY A 49 -17.50 15.68 -22.51
CA GLY A 49 -16.29 16.47 -22.35
C GLY A 49 -15.74 16.46 -20.91
N GLY A 50 -15.35 15.28 -20.44
CA GLY A 50 -14.54 15.08 -19.25
C GLY A 50 -13.07 14.98 -19.66
N TYR A 51 -12.20 15.52 -18.82
CA TYR A 51 -10.76 15.30 -18.90
C TYR A 51 -10.50 13.79 -19.10
N HIS A 52 -10.08 13.38 -20.29
CA HIS A 52 -9.69 11.99 -20.53
C HIS A 52 -8.37 11.77 -19.81
N MET A 53 -8.44 11.25 -18.59
CA MET A 53 -7.25 10.86 -17.85
C MET A 53 -6.58 9.71 -18.61
N THR A 54 -5.35 9.92 -19.08
CA THR A 54 -4.57 8.85 -19.71
C THR A 54 -4.28 7.76 -18.68
N ALA A 55 -3.95 6.55 -19.13
CA ALA A 55 -3.54 5.48 -18.23
C ALA A 55 -2.35 5.90 -17.34
N GLN A 56 -1.39 6.63 -17.91
CA GLN A 56 -0.26 7.20 -17.17
C GLN A 56 -0.72 8.20 -16.10
N ASN A 57 -1.66 9.09 -16.43
CA ASN A 57 -2.22 10.03 -15.46
C ASN A 57 -2.94 9.31 -14.31
N GLN A 58 -3.62 8.18 -14.61
CA GLN A 58 -4.24 7.34 -13.57
C GLN A 58 -3.20 6.67 -12.67
N LEU A 59 -2.10 6.16 -13.23
CA LEU A 59 -1.00 5.57 -12.46
C LEU A 59 -0.36 6.59 -11.52
N VAL A 60 0.00 7.76 -12.05
CA VAL A 60 0.58 8.86 -11.26
C VAL A 60 -0.41 9.33 -10.19
N SER A 61 -1.68 9.53 -10.54
CA SER A 61 -2.71 9.92 -9.57
C SER A 61 -2.87 8.90 -8.46
N HIS A 62 -2.91 7.61 -8.79
CA HIS A 62 -3.04 6.53 -7.81
C HIS A 62 -1.82 6.47 -6.89
N PHE A 63 -0.62 6.58 -7.44
CA PHE A 63 0.62 6.67 -6.68
C PHE A 63 0.60 7.86 -5.70
N LEU A 64 0.33 9.08 -6.20
CA LEU A 64 0.30 10.30 -5.39
C LEU A 64 -0.78 10.25 -4.31
N SER A 65 -1.93 9.60 -4.58
CA SER A 65 -2.99 9.41 -3.60
C SER A 65 -2.51 8.71 -2.33
N HIS A 66 -1.49 7.86 -2.42
CA HIS A 66 -0.85 7.20 -1.29
C HIS A 66 0.42 7.91 -0.82
N ARG A 67 1.27 8.35 -1.75
CA ARG A 67 2.55 8.98 -1.44
C ARG A 67 2.40 10.29 -0.67
N ASN A 68 1.40 11.10 -1.01
CA ASN A 68 1.15 12.34 -0.28
C ASN A 68 0.79 12.09 1.18
N VAL A 69 0.07 10.99 1.47
CA VAL A 69 -0.22 10.59 2.85
C VAL A 69 1.05 10.14 3.57
N THR A 70 1.95 9.42 2.88
CA THR A 70 3.27 9.07 3.42
C THR A 70 4.07 10.33 3.79
N ILE A 71 4.08 11.35 2.93
CA ILE A 71 4.77 12.63 3.19
C ILE A 71 4.13 13.35 4.38
N GLU A 72 2.80 13.47 4.42
CA GLU A 72 2.08 14.11 5.54
C GLU A 72 2.32 13.41 6.88
N LEU A 73 2.49 12.08 6.88
CA LEU A 73 2.90 11.34 8.07
C LEU A 73 4.36 11.61 8.45
N ALA A 74 5.26 11.71 7.47
CA ALA A 74 6.68 12.02 7.70
C ALA A 74 6.87 13.42 8.29
N GLU A 75 6.05 14.40 7.89
CA GLU A 75 6.06 15.77 8.45
C GLU A 75 5.75 15.80 9.95
N LYS A 76 5.02 14.81 10.47
CA LYS A 76 4.71 14.72 11.90
C LYS A 76 5.88 14.19 12.72
N ILE A 77 6.91 13.61 12.10
CA ILE A 77 8.05 13.02 12.81
C ILE A 77 9.07 14.11 13.13
N SER A 78 9.09 14.58 14.38
CA SER A 78 10.14 15.49 14.84
C SER A 78 11.51 14.79 14.87
N ARG A 79 12.60 15.57 14.76
CA ARG A 79 13.97 15.04 14.72
C ARG A 79 14.34 14.15 15.90
N GLU A 80 13.77 14.40 17.08
CA GLU A 80 13.98 13.58 18.28
C GLU A 80 13.39 12.16 18.15
N HIS A 81 12.41 11.97 17.27
CA HIS A 81 11.75 10.69 17.01
C HIS A 81 12.31 9.97 15.77
N TYR A 82 13.36 10.46 15.13
CA TYR A 82 13.94 9.79 13.95
C TYR A 82 14.37 8.35 14.27
N ASP A 83 15.00 8.16 15.43
CA ASP A 83 15.50 6.85 15.88
C ASP A 83 14.45 6.05 16.67
N TYR A 84 13.21 6.56 16.79
CA TYR A 84 12.14 5.86 17.50
C TYR A 84 11.81 4.52 16.83
N LYS A 85 11.60 3.49 17.65
CA LYS A 85 11.24 2.13 17.26
C LYS A 85 10.11 1.61 18.15
N PRO A 86 8.99 1.11 17.59
CA PRO A 86 7.92 0.49 18.38
C PRO A 86 8.35 -0.80 19.09
N ALA A 87 9.34 -1.51 18.52
CA ALA A 87 9.97 -2.67 19.13
C ALA A 87 11.46 -2.70 18.78
N GLU A 88 12.29 -3.35 19.62
CA GLU A 88 13.75 -3.41 19.45
C GLU A 88 14.19 -3.90 18.05
N THR A 89 13.43 -4.82 17.47
CA THR A 89 13.70 -5.43 16.15
C THR A 89 13.13 -4.65 14.98
N SER A 90 12.40 -3.56 15.22
CA SER A 90 11.82 -2.74 14.17
C SER A 90 12.86 -1.82 13.52
N MET A 91 12.58 -1.41 12.28
CA MET A 91 13.20 -0.23 11.70
C MET A 91 12.89 1.00 12.58
N SER A 92 13.82 1.93 12.64
CA SER A 92 13.53 3.27 13.17
C SER A 92 12.56 4.01 12.24
N ALA A 93 11.93 5.06 12.75
CA ALA A 93 11.04 5.91 11.96
C ALA A 93 11.72 6.45 10.69
N GLN A 94 12.97 6.92 10.82
CA GLN A 94 13.73 7.41 9.67
C GLN A 94 14.07 6.31 8.66
N GLU A 95 14.42 5.11 9.13
CA GLU A 95 14.71 3.96 8.27
C GLU A 95 13.46 3.54 7.50
N LEU A 96 12.30 3.52 8.15
CA LEU A 96 11.02 3.17 7.53
C LEU A 96 10.64 4.17 6.43
N VAL A 97 10.71 5.48 6.69
CA VAL A 97 10.39 6.51 5.68
C VAL A 97 11.34 6.42 4.49
N LYS A 98 12.66 6.32 4.73
CA LYS A 98 13.67 6.13 3.68
C LYS A 98 13.41 4.86 2.87
N HIS A 99 13.08 3.76 3.55
CA HIS A 99 12.77 2.49 2.90
C HIS A 99 11.57 2.60 1.97
N ILE A 100 10.47 3.24 2.39
CA ILE A 100 9.29 3.45 1.54
C ILE A 100 9.65 4.18 0.25
N VAL A 101 10.32 5.33 0.35
CA VAL A 101 10.56 6.18 -0.82
C VAL A 101 11.64 5.64 -1.75
N TYR A 102 12.71 5.06 -1.20
CA TYR A 102 13.78 4.46 -2.02
C TYR A 102 13.35 3.16 -2.67
N SER A 103 12.58 2.31 -1.98
CA SER A 103 12.11 1.05 -2.57
C SER A 103 11.18 1.29 -3.76
N PHE A 104 10.25 2.24 -3.66
CA PHE A 104 9.38 2.56 -4.78
C PHE A 104 10.18 3.13 -5.96
N LEU A 105 11.08 4.09 -5.70
CA LEU A 105 11.92 4.66 -6.75
C LEU A 105 12.77 3.57 -7.43
N MET A 106 13.30 2.62 -6.66
CA MET A 106 14.00 1.45 -7.20
C MET A 106 13.08 0.62 -8.11
N PHE A 107 11.85 0.29 -7.68
CA PHE A 107 10.90 -0.44 -8.52
C PHE A 107 10.57 0.31 -9.82
N ALA A 108 10.33 1.61 -9.74
CA ALA A 108 10.06 2.45 -10.91
C ALA A 108 11.23 2.41 -11.91
N ASN A 109 12.47 2.52 -11.45
CA ASN A 109 13.65 2.41 -12.30
C ASN A 109 13.77 1.02 -12.93
N VAL A 110 13.53 -0.07 -12.19
CA VAL A 110 13.56 -1.43 -12.73
C VAL A 110 12.52 -1.59 -13.85
N ILE A 111 11.31 -1.06 -13.66
CA ILE A 111 10.26 -1.09 -14.68
C ILE A 111 10.66 -0.26 -15.89
N ASN A 112 11.28 0.91 -15.70
CA ASN A 112 11.72 1.77 -16.79
C ASN A 112 12.87 1.16 -17.61
N ASP A 113 13.85 0.56 -16.93
CA ASP A 113 15.06 0.04 -17.56
C ASP A 113 14.87 -1.38 -18.09
N GLY A 114 14.01 -2.17 -17.43
CA GLY A 114 13.75 -3.57 -17.76
C GLY A 114 14.83 -4.50 -17.22
N ASN A 115 15.61 -4.01 -16.25
CA ASN A 115 16.75 -4.70 -15.69
C ASN A 115 16.61 -4.81 -14.16
N GLY A 116 16.55 -6.05 -13.67
CA GLY A 116 16.44 -6.36 -12.24
C GLY A 116 17.69 -6.09 -11.40
N SER A 117 18.84 -5.76 -12.00
CA SER A 117 20.09 -5.57 -11.27
C SER A 117 20.01 -4.47 -10.22
N ALA A 118 19.14 -3.47 -10.41
CA ALA A 118 18.96 -2.38 -9.45
C ALA A 118 18.39 -2.86 -8.09
N ILE A 119 17.64 -3.98 -8.05
CA ILE A 119 17.13 -4.56 -6.79
C ILE A 119 18.28 -5.09 -5.92
N GLN A 120 19.35 -5.56 -6.54
CA GLN A 120 20.48 -6.17 -5.86
C GLN A 120 21.48 -5.14 -5.34
N ASN A 121 21.45 -3.94 -5.91
CA ASN A 121 22.33 -2.86 -5.49
C ASN A 121 21.68 -2.09 -4.35
N LYS A 122 22.43 -1.85 -3.27
CA LYS A 122 21.97 -0.91 -2.24
C LYS A 122 21.79 0.46 -2.90
N PRO A 123 20.61 1.10 -2.79
CA PRO A 123 20.42 2.43 -3.35
C PRO A 123 21.48 3.38 -2.76
N LYS A 124 22.04 4.24 -3.62
CA LYS A 124 22.90 5.32 -3.15
C LYS A 124 22.03 6.23 -2.30
N GLU A 125 22.28 6.24 -1.00
CA GLU A 125 21.57 7.14 -0.08
C GLU A 125 21.93 8.59 -0.45
N GLU A 126 20.90 9.40 -0.65
CA GLU A 126 21.04 10.85 -0.79
C GLU A 126 21.69 11.42 0.49
N ALA A 127 22.50 12.47 0.34
CA ALA A 127 23.09 13.16 1.49
C ALA A 127 22.06 13.98 2.30
N GLU A 128 20.82 14.10 1.81
CA GLU A 128 19.75 14.81 2.48
C GLU A 128 19.38 14.13 3.80
N THR A 129 19.38 14.91 4.88
CA THR A 129 19.11 14.44 6.24
C THR A 129 17.70 14.78 6.69
N ASP A 130 17.04 15.70 6.00
CA ASP A 130 15.65 16.03 6.22
C ASP A 130 14.73 15.02 5.54
N LEU A 131 13.88 14.34 6.31
CA LEU A 131 13.07 13.24 5.79
C LEU A 131 12.00 13.71 4.80
N VAL A 132 11.43 14.90 5.03
CA VAL A 132 10.38 15.44 4.16
C VAL A 132 10.99 15.83 2.82
N LYS A 133 12.11 16.56 2.81
CA LYS A 133 12.79 16.93 1.56
C LYS A 133 13.27 15.71 0.78
N LEU A 134 13.80 14.70 1.47
CA LEU A 134 14.20 13.44 0.86
C LEU A 134 12.99 12.73 0.22
N ALA A 135 11.86 12.69 0.93
CA ALA A 135 10.64 12.06 0.44
C ALA A 135 10.05 12.81 -0.77
N GLU A 136 10.04 14.14 -0.76
CA GLU A 136 9.62 14.99 -1.88
C GLU A 136 10.51 14.77 -3.10
N ALA A 137 11.83 14.83 -2.94
CA ALA A 137 12.78 14.62 -4.04
C ALA A 137 12.66 13.22 -4.67
N CYS A 138 12.50 12.18 -3.84
CA CYS A 138 12.26 10.82 -4.35
C CYS A 138 10.89 10.70 -5.04
N THR A 139 9.89 11.43 -4.55
CA THR A 139 8.54 11.45 -5.13
C THR A 139 8.54 12.12 -6.49
N GLU A 140 9.23 13.24 -6.66
CA GLU A 140 9.39 13.92 -7.95
C GLU A 140 10.02 12.97 -8.98
N LYS A 141 11.17 12.37 -8.66
CA LYS A 141 11.85 11.38 -9.52
C LYS A 141 10.95 10.19 -9.87
N THR A 142 10.17 9.70 -8.89
CA THR A 142 9.26 8.57 -9.12
C THR A 142 8.11 8.97 -10.07
N THR A 143 7.50 10.14 -9.84
CA THR A 143 6.42 10.67 -10.67
C THR A 143 6.87 10.87 -12.11
N ASP A 144 8.08 11.42 -12.31
CA ASP A 144 8.65 11.62 -13.64
C ASP A 144 8.76 10.30 -14.40
N ILE A 145 9.29 9.26 -13.76
CA ILE A 145 9.39 7.91 -14.36
C ILE A 145 7.99 7.36 -14.68
N LEU A 146 7.07 7.37 -13.71
CA LEU A 146 5.72 6.82 -13.88
C LEU A 146 4.94 7.52 -15.00
N SER A 147 5.12 8.84 -15.15
CA SER A 147 4.43 9.64 -16.18
C SER A 147 4.89 9.28 -17.61
N GLN A 148 6.08 8.69 -17.75
CA GLN A 148 6.69 8.35 -19.04
C GLN A 148 6.59 6.85 -19.37
N LEU A 149 6.08 6.02 -18.46
CA LEU A 149 5.97 4.58 -18.69
C LEU A 149 5.05 4.26 -19.89
N THR A 150 5.58 3.46 -20.80
CA THR A 150 4.84 2.98 -21.97
C THR A 150 4.14 1.66 -21.68
N GLU A 151 3.12 1.33 -22.48
CA GLU A 151 2.46 0.02 -22.42
C GLU A 151 3.45 -1.14 -22.68
N GLU A 152 4.45 -0.94 -23.54
CA GLU A 152 5.50 -1.92 -23.79
C GLU A 152 6.32 -2.19 -22.51
N GLN A 153 6.74 -1.14 -21.80
CA GLN A 153 7.48 -1.28 -20.54
C GLN A 153 6.65 -1.95 -19.44
N LEU A 154 5.33 -1.74 -19.42
CA LEU A 154 4.42 -2.40 -18.48
C LEU A 154 4.16 -3.86 -18.83
N ASN A 155 4.13 -4.21 -20.12
CA ASN A 155 3.80 -5.56 -20.57
C ASN A 155 5.02 -6.49 -20.72
N ARG A 156 6.24 -5.95 -20.88
CA ARG A 156 7.45 -6.77 -20.97
C ARG A 156 7.72 -7.55 -19.68
N GLU A 157 8.32 -8.73 -19.83
CA GLU A 157 8.85 -9.50 -18.71
C GLU A 157 10.22 -8.96 -18.27
N ILE A 158 10.41 -8.88 -16.96
CA ILE A 158 11.64 -8.48 -16.30
C ILE A 158 12.13 -9.70 -15.52
N ASP A 159 13.40 -10.09 -15.76
CA ASP A 159 14.00 -11.21 -15.04
C ASP A 159 14.42 -10.78 -13.64
N LEU A 160 13.65 -11.21 -12.65
CA LEU A 160 13.95 -11.01 -11.25
C LEU A 160 14.24 -12.33 -10.54
N THR A 161 14.69 -13.36 -11.25
CA THR A 161 14.89 -14.71 -10.68
C THR A 161 15.87 -14.69 -9.51
N ALA A 162 16.90 -13.85 -9.58
CA ALA A 162 17.88 -13.74 -8.50
C ALA A 162 17.35 -13.02 -7.24
N SER A 163 16.27 -12.25 -7.33
CA SER A 163 15.70 -11.50 -6.19
C SER A 163 14.37 -12.09 -5.70
N PHE A 164 13.51 -12.55 -6.62
CA PHE A 164 12.16 -13.04 -6.35
C PHE A 164 11.92 -14.47 -6.86
N GLY A 165 12.93 -15.15 -7.42
CA GLY A 165 12.80 -16.53 -7.90
C GLY A 165 11.95 -16.72 -9.16
N ARG A 166 11.53 -15.62 -9.81
CA ARG A 166 10.69 -15.65 -11.02
C ARG A 166 10.87 -14.40 -11.88
N LYS A 167 10.43 -14.50 -13.13
CA LYS A 167 10.18 -13.34 -14.00
C LYS A 167 8.81 -12.74 -13.69
N VAL A 168 8.67 -11.43 -13.87
CA VAL A 168 7.40 -10.70 -13.67
C VAL A 168 7.23 -9.64 -14.75
N THR A 169 5.99 -9.25 -15.07
CA THR A 169 5.76 -8.11 -15.97
C THR A 169 5.99 -6.78 -15.24
N GLY A 170 6.26 -5.71 -16.00
CA GLY A 170 6.37 -4.35 -15.45
C GLY A 170 5.12 -3.93 -14.67
N ALA A 171 3.93 -4.26 -15.17
CA ALA A 171 2.65 -3.99 -14.50
C ALA A 171 2.52 -4.76 -13.17
N ALA A 172 2.93 -6.04 -13.13
CA ALA A 172 2.90 -6.82 -11.90
C ALA A 172 3.92 -6.29 -10.87
N LEU A 173 5.08 -5.80 -11.34
CA LEU A 173 6.07 -5.16 -10.47
C LEU A 173 5.57 -3.80 -9.94
N LEU A 174 4.84 -3.04 -10.75
CA LEU A 174 4.22 -1.78 -10.32
C LEU A 174 3.15 -2.02 -9.25
N GLN A 175 2.32 -3.05 -9.44
CA GLN A 175 1.34 -3.47 -8.44
C GLN A 175 2.02 -3.86 -7.12
N LEU A 176 3.10 -4.63 -7.19
CA LEU A 176 3.91 -4.98 -6.01
C LEU A 176 4.47 -3.72 -5.32
N ALA A 177 4.95 -2.73 -6.08
CA ALA A 177 5.46 -1.47 -5.54
C ALA A 177 4.37 -0.70 -4.78
N MET A 178 3.15 -0.64 -5.32
CA MET A 178 2.00 -0.01 -4.66
C MET A 178 1.63 -0.74 -3.37
N GLU A 179 1.55 -2.07 -3.40
CA GLU A 179 1.23 -2.87 -2.21
C GLU A 179 2.29 -2.72 -1.11
N HIS A 180 3.57 -2.67 -1.50
CA HIS A 180 4.69 -2.42 -0.60
C HIS A 180 4.60 -1.04 0.07
N GLU A 181 4.27 0.01 -0.69
CA GLU A 181 4.05 1.35 -0.12
C GLU A 181 2.84 1.38 0.82
N ILE A 182 1.71 0.79 0.43
CA ILE A 182 0.52 0.74 1.28
C ILE A 182 0.79 -0.02 2.57
N HIS A 183 1.52 -1.14 2.50
CA HIS A 183 1.92 -1.95 3.64
C HIS A 183 2.74 -1.14 4.65
N HIS A 184 3.84 -0.51 4.19
CA HIS A 184 4.73 0.21 5.08
C HIS A 184 4.18 1.56 5.54
N LYS A 185 3.35 2.23 4.73
CA LYS A 185 2.54 3.38 5.20
C LYS A 185 1.62 2.95 6.34
N GLY A 186 1.02 1.76 6.27
CA GLY A 186 0.26 1.18 7.37
C GLY A 186 1.08 1.04 8.66
N ASN A 187 2.35 0.63 8.57
CA ASN A 187 3.25 0.66 9.72
C ASN A 187 3.51 2.08 10.20
N LEU A 188 3.79 3.02 9.29
CA LEU A 188 4.09 4.42 9.61
C LEU A 188 2.94 5.10 10.38
N PHE A 189 1.69 4.76 10.06
CA PHE A 189 0.53 5.21 10.83
C PHE A 189 0.61 4.83 12.31
N VAL A 190 1.07 3.62 12.62
CA VAL A 190 1.24 3.14 14.01
C VAL A 190 2.37 3.91 14.69
N TYR A 191 3.51 4.10 14.00
CA TYR A 191 4.65 4.84 14.55
C TYR A 191 4.25 6.26 14.94
N VAL A 192 3.60 6.97 14.02
CA VAL A 192 3.19 8.37 14.25
C VAL A 192 2.12 8.47 15.34
N ARG A 193 1.26 7.45 15.48
CA ARG A 193 0.29 7.37 16.59
C ARG A 193 0.99 7.18 17.94
N GLU A 194 1.98 6.30 18.01
CA GLU A 194 2.76 6.04 19.23
C GLU A 194 3.64 7.24 19.64
N MET A 195 4.04 8.08 18.68
CA MET A 195 4.67 9.39 18.94
C MET A 195 3.69 10.45 19.49
N GLY A 196 2.40 10.12 19.64
CA GLY A 196 1.40 10.96 20.30
C GLY A 196 0.49 11.77 19.35
N HIS A 197 0.60 11.61 18.03
CA HIS A 197 -0.27 12.31 17.09
C HIS A 197 -1.63 11.61 16.95
N THR A 198 -2.72 12.30 17.31
CA THR A 198 -4.08 11.75 17.22
C THR A 198 -4.82 12.13 15.94
N GLU A 199 -4.53 13.32 15.40
CA GLU A 199 -5.12 13.81 14.16
C GLU A 199 -4.26 13.39 12.97
N LEU A 200 -4.63 12.28 12.34
CA LEU A 200 -3.92 11.70 11.19
C LEU A 200 -4.82 11.74 9.94
N PRO A 201 -4.24 11.90 8.74
CA PRO A 201 -4.99 11.87 7.49
C PRO A 201 -5.68 10.52 7.26
N PHE A 202 -6.69 10.52 6.39
CA PHE A 202 -7.19 9.27 5.82
C PHE A 202 -6.10 8.59 5.00
N TYR A 203 -6.06 7.26 4.97
CA TYR A 203 -4.92 6.49 4.45
C TYR A 203 -4.64 6.65 2.95
N GLN A 204 -5.54 7.31 2.22
CA GLN A 204 -5.45 7.61 0.80
C GLN A 204 -6.16 8.95 0.53
N GLN A 205 -5.52 9.86 -0.21
CA GLN A 205 -6.16 11.09 -0.67
C GLN A 205 -7.15 10.78 -1.81
N LYS A 206 -8.20 11.58 -1.92
CA LYS A 206 -9.11 11.47 -3.07
C LYS A 206 -8.39 11.98 -4.31
N SER A 207 -8.34 11.15 -5.34
CA SER A 207 -7.92 11.50 -6.70
C SER A 207 -8.95 12.33 -7.43
#